data_AF-A0A3L6VA07-F1
#
_entry.id   AF-A0A3L6VA07-F1
#
_cell.length_a   1.000
_cell.length_b   1.000
_cell.length_c   1.000
_cell.angle_alpha   90.00
_cell.angle_beta   90.00
_cell.angle_gamma   90.00
#
_symmetry.space_group_name_H-M   'P 1'
#
loop_
_entity.id
_entity.type
_entity.pdbx_description
1 polymer ?
#
loop_
_entity_poly.entity_id
_entity_poly.type
_entity_poly.pdbx_seq_one_letter_code
_entity_poly.pdbx_strand_id
1 'polypeptide(L)'
;RLVVATTEVFPRLRTVHWSGFVTKGELANVLLTSCHVPWYFDGTPARRLAGTWHTDGGLLRFVPDVPDHIPVNVFPVPWVDKATTISPRWIRGFPISMAQLTRWALLPPPDDMLDQFVVWGEQAAHAYVTAIPPTSR
;
A
#
# COMPACT_ATOMS: atom_id res chain seq x y z
N ARG A 1 -10.90 -10.26 -8.76
CA ARG A 1 -9.73 -10.20 -9.67
C ARG A 1 -8.52 -9.84 -8.84
N LEU A 2 -7.36 -10.50 -9.02
CA LEU A 2 -6.13 -10.14 -8.32
C LEU A 2 -5.31 -9.17 -9.17
N VAL A 3 -4.82 -8.09 -8.55
CA VAL A 3 -3.86 -7.16 -9.14
C VAL A 3 -2.71 -7.01 -8.16
N VAL A 4 -1.48 -7.20 -8.64
CA VAL A 4 -0.26 -6.99 -7.86
C VAL A 4 0.51 -5.84 -8.49
N ALA A 5 0.98 -4.89 -7.68
CA ALA A 5 1.74 -3.74 -8.15
C ALA A 5 3.22 -3.88 -7.83
N THR A 6 4.08 -3.57 -8.79
CA THR A 6 5.52 -3.42 -8.58
C THR A 6 5.96 -2.07 -9.09
N THR A 7 7.07 -1.53 -8.60
CA THR A 7 7.70 -0.36 -9.22
C THR A 7 8.79 -0.82 -10.16
N GLU A 8 8.63 -0.62 -11.47
CA GLU A 8 9.74 -0.70 -12.42
C GLU A 8 10.69 0.46 -12.11
N VAL A 9 11.97 0.16 -11.92
CA VAL A 9 13.02 1.14 -11.63
C VAL A 9 13.99 1.31 -12.80
N PHE A 10 14.04 0.33 -13.71
CA PHE A 10 14.80 0.40 -14.95
C PHE A 10 14.20 -0.54 -16.02
N PRO A 11 14.07 -0.09 -17.28
CA PRO A 11 14.55 1.18 -17.84
C PRO A 11 13.64 2.39 -17.58
N ARG A 12 12.41 2.20 -17.09
CA ARG A 12 11.47 3.30 -16.84
C ARG A 12 10.99 3.27 -15.40
N LEU A 13 11.06 4.42 -14.73
CA LEU A 13 10.51 4.58 -13.38
C LEU A 13 8.98 4.69 -13.47
N ARG A 14 8.25 3.63 -13.12
CA ARG A 14 6.78 3.60 -13.15
C ARG A 14 6.19 2.46 -12.32
N THR A 15 4.94 2.62 -11.89
CA THR A 15 4.15 1.49 -11.37
C THR A 15 3.72 0.57 -12.51
N VAL A 16 3.82 -0.75 -12.28
CA VAL A 16 3.37 -1.80 -13.20
C VAL A 16 2.37 -2.70 -12.47
N HIS A 17 1.19 -2.89 -13.09
CA HIS A 17 0.13 -3.77 -12.60
C HIS A 17 0.14 -5.13 -13.29
N TRP A 18 0.25 -6.17 -12.48
CA TRP A 18 0.22 -7.58 -12.90
C TRP A 18 -1.13 -8.17 -12.53
N SER A 19 -1.87 -8.70 -13.50
CA SER A 19 -3.21 -9.25 -13.25
C SER A 19 -3.51 -10.59 -13.95
N GLY A 20 -2.54 -11.12 -14.70
CA GLY A 20 -2.58 -12.44 -15.30
C GLY A 20 -1.37 -13.23 -14.82
N PHE A 21 -1.60 -14.47 -14.39
CA PHE A 21 -0.55 -15.36 -13.88
C PHE A 21 -0.80 -16.75 -14.47
N VAL A 22 0.17 -17.25 -15.22
CA VAL A 22 0.08 -18.58 -15.88
C VAL A 22 0.41 -19.68 -14.86
N THR A 23 1.32 -19.39 -13.92
CA THR A 23 1.76 -20.38 -12.92
C THR A 23 1.79 -19.79 -11.51
N LYS A 24 1.74 -20.68 -10.51
CA LYS A 24 1.95 -20.28 -9.10
C LYS A 24 3.33 -19.66 -8.87
N GLY A 25 4.36 -20.13 -9.58
CA GLY A 25 5.72 -19.60 -9.48
C GLY A 25 5.82 -18.16 -9.99
N GLU A 26 5.12 -17.84 -11.08
CA GLU A 26 5.02 -16.48 -11.59
C GLU A 26 4.33 -15.56 -10.59
N LEU A 27 3.17 -15.97 -10.07
CA LEU A 27 2.46 -15.23 -9.03
C LEU A 27 3.36 -15.00 -7.80
N ALA A 28 4.02 -16.03 -7.30
CA ALA A 28 4.93 -15.92 -6.16
C ALA A 28 6.08 -14.95 -6.43
N ASN A 29 6.70 -15.01 -7.61
CA ASN A 29 7.80 -14.12 -7.96
C ASN A 29 7.35 -12.65 -8.04
N VAL A 30 6.17 -12.39 -8.62
CA VAL A 30 5.58 -11.05 -8.68
C VAL A 30 5.24 -10.55 -7.27
N LEU A 31 4.64 -11.39 -6.41
CA LEU A 31 4.33 -11.03 -5.01
C LEU A 31 5.59 -10.71 -4.22
N LEU A 32 6.62 -11.56 -4.28
CA LEU A 32 7.89 -11.31 -3.60
C LEU A 32 8.59 -10.04 -4.10
N THR A 33 8.44 -9.70 -5.37
CA THR A 33 8.97 -8.45 -5.93
C THR A 33 8.14 -7.24 -5.47
N SER A 34 6.82 -7.39 -5.38
CA SER A 34 5.87 -6.36 -4.96
C SER A 34 6.09 -5.89 -3.53
N CYS A 35 6.53 -6.80 -2.65
CA CYS A 35 6.91 -6.46 -1.28
C CYS A 35 8.42 -6.28 -1.11
N HIS A 36 9.22 -6.16 -2.18
CA HIS A 36 10.68 -6.08 -2.08
C HIS A 36 11.14 -4.67 -1.70
N VAL A 37 10.98 -4.29 -0.43
CA VAL A 37 11.49 -3.00 0.06
C VAL A 37 13.00 -2.93 -0.19
N PRO A 38 13.51 -1.89 -0.90
CA PRO A 38 14.92 -1.80 -1.25
C PRO A 38 15.85 -2.02 -0.06
N TRP A 39 16.83 -2.92 -0.21
CA TRP A 39 17.81 -3.33 0.81
C TRP A 39 17.27 -4.04 2.06
N TYR A 40 15.95 -4.21 2.22
CA TYR A 40 15.38 -4.78 3.45
C TYR A 40 15.49 -6.31 3.53
N PHE A 41 15.20 -7.03 2.44
CA PHE A 41 15.12 -8.51 2.47
C PHE A 41 16.46 -9.20 2.23
N ASP A 42 17.05 -9.00 1.05
CA ASP A 42 18.28 -9.70 0.62
C ASP A 42 19.45 -8.74 0.35
N GLY A 43 19.32 -7.49 0.80
CA GLY A 43 20.32 -6.43 0.58
C GLY A 43 20.36 -5.88 -0.85
N THR A 44 19.51 -6.36 -1.77
CA THR A 44 19.43 -5.80 -3.13
C THR A 44 18.36 -4.71 -3.22
N PRO A 45 18.55 -3.68 -4.07
CA PRO A 45 17.57 -2.61 -4.23
C PRO A 45 16.38 -2.99 -5.12
N ALA A 46 16.55 -4.00 -5.98
CA ALA A 46 15.58 -4.40 -6.99
C ALA A 46 15.86 -5.83 -7.49
N ARG A 47 14.85 -6.47 -8.07
CA ARG A 47 14.89 -7.82 -8.67
C ARG A 47 14.52 -7.76 -10.15
N ARG A 48 15.01 -8.73 -10.94
CA ARG A 48 14.59 -8.87 -12.34
C ARG A 48 13.23 -9.55 -12.42
N LEU A 49 12.31 -8.93 -13.13
CA LEU A 49 10.96 -9.44 -13.41
C LEU A 49 10.63 -9.16 -14.87
N ALA A 50 10.27 -10.20 -15.63
CA ALA A 50 9.95 -10.12 -17.06
C ALA A 50 10.97 -9.32 -17.93
N GLY A 51 12.26 -9.38 -17.58
CA GLY A 51 13.34 -8.73 -18.33
C GLY A 51 13.68 -7.30 -17.89
N THR A 52 12.88 -6.68 -17.02
CA THR A 52 13.11 -5.34 -16.46
C THR A 52 13.45 -5.42 -14.96
N TRP A 53 13.88 -4.31 -14.36
CA TRP A 53 14.21 -4.24 -12.93
C TRP A 53 13.05 -3.64 -12.14
N HIS A 54 12.63 -4.34 -11.10
CA HIS A 54 11.47 -4.02 -10.29
C HIS A 54 11.79 -4.07 -8.81
N THR A 55 11.05 -3.31 -8.02
CA THR A 55 11.12 -3.29 -6.56
C THR A 55 9.71 -3.11 -5.97
N ASP A 56 9.64 -2.89 -4.66
CA ASP A 56 8.40 -2.68 -3.91
C ASP A 56 7.37 -1.81 -4.67
N GLY A 57 6.12 -2.28 -4.70
CA GLY A 57 5.01 -1.60 -5.37
C GLY A 57 4.64 -0.26 -4.73
N GLY A 58 4.95 -0.11 -3.45
CA GLY A 58 4.70 1.08 -2.64
C GLY A 58 5.70 2.22 -2.84
N LEU A 59 6.81 2.00 -3.56
CA LEU A 59 7.92 2.97 -3.67
C LEU A 59 7.48 4.34 -4.22
N LEU A 60 6.64 4.35 -5.26
CA LEU A 60 6.11 5.60 -5.82
C LEU A 60 4.78 6.02 -5.18
N ARG A 61 3.96 5.03 -4.80
CA ARG A 61 2.64 5.23 -4.21
C ARG A 61 2.31 4.04 -3.32
N PHE A 62 2.16 4.27 -2.02
CA PHE A 62 1.88 3.22 -1.03
C PHE A 62 0.68 2.33 -1.39
N VAL A 63 -0.34 2.91 -2.02
CA VAL A 63 -1.53 2.19 -2.48
C VAL A 63 -1.64 2.37 -3.99
N PRO A 64 -1.53 1.30 -4.79
CA PRO A 64 -1.65 1.39 -6.24
C PRO A 64 -3.05 1.82 -6.65
N ASP A 65 -3.15 2.46 -7.81
CA ASP A 65 -4.43 2.86 -8.38
C ASP A 65 -5.07 1.69 -9.11
N VAL A 66 -6.21 1.21 -8.65
CA VAL A 66 -6.91 0.09 -9.27
C VAL A 66 -8.34 0.53 -9.59
N PRO A 67 -8.77 0.47 -10.87
CA PRO A 67 -10.13 0.85 -11.26
C PRO A 67 -11.20 0.12 -10.44
N ASP A 68 -12.26 0.82 -10.07
CA ASP A 68 -13.39 0.28 -9.29
C ASP A 68 -13.04 -0.20 -7.87
N HIS A 69 -11.88 0.22 -7.32
CA HIS A 69 -11.47 -0.10 -5.95
C HIS A 69 -11.34 1.15 -5.10
N ILE A 70 -11.56 0.98 -3.79
CA ILE A 70 -11.32 2.03 -2.79
C ILE A 70 -9.91 1.83 -2.23
N PRO A 71 -8.98 2.78 -2.41
CA PRO A 71 -7.64 2.66 -1.85
C PRO A 71 -7.69 2.81 -0.34
N VAL A 72 -6.97 1.92 0.36
CA VAL A 72 -6.83 1.93 1.82
C VAL A 72 -5.35 2.15 2.16
N ASN A 73 -5.05 3.23 2.88
CA ASN A 73 -3.69 3.60 3.28
C ASN A 73 -3.58 3.65 4.81
N VAL A 74 -2.47 3.15 5.35
CA VAL A 74 -2.18 3.17 6.79
C VAL A 74 -1.43 4.43 7.25
N PHE A 75 -0.99 5.28 6.32
CA PHE A 75 -0.29 6.52 6.62
C PHE A 75 -1.18 7.75 6.39
N PRO A 76 -1.21 8.74 7.30
CA PRO A 76 -1.89 10.02 7.11
C PRO A 76 -1.09 10.98 6.21
N VAL A 77 -0.82 10.57 4.97
CA VAL A 77 0.01 11.37 4.05
C VAL A 77 -0.74 12.60 3.51
N PRO A 78 -0.19 13.83 3.65
CA PRO A 78 -0.92 15.06 3.34
C PRO A 78 -1.21 15.25 1.85
N TRP A 79 -0.42 14.64 0.96
CA TRP A 79 -0.57 14.73 -0.50
C TRP A 79 -1.59 13.77 -1.11
N VAL A 80 -2.20 12.87 -0.31
CA VAL A 80 -3.32 12.04 -0.78
C VAL A 80 -4.62 12.67 -0.31
N ASP A 81 -5.50 13.00 -1.25
CA ASP A 81 -6.82 13.54 -0.93
C ASP A 81 -7.59 12.54 -0.08
N LYS A 82 -7.98 13.00 1.12
CA LYS A 82 -8.78 12.24 2.08
C LYS A 82 -10.10 11.75 1.46
N ALA A 83 -10.69 12.48 0.52
CA ALA A 83 -11.91 12.07 -0.17
C ALA A 83 -11.71 10.88 -1.13
N THR A 84 -10.47 10.56 -1.49
CA THR A 84 -10.18 9.48 -2.45
C THR A 84 -9.74 8.19 -1.79
N THR A 85 -9.48 8.18 -0.47
CA THR A 85 -8.91 7.03 0.24
C THR A 85 -9.43 6.86 1.66
N ILE A 86 -9.55 5.62 2.11
CA ILE A 86 -9.69 5.29 3.53
C ILE A 86 -8.29 5.36 4.15
N SER A 87 -8.11 6.22 5.15
CA SER A 87 -6.81 6.41 5.82
C SER A 87 -6.97 7.06 7.21
N PRO A 88 -5.92 7.08 8.04
CA PRO A 88 -5.96 7.75 9.33
C PRO A 88 -6.28 9.25 9.27
N ARG A 89 -6.26 9.89 8.08
CA ARG A 89 -6.75 11.27 7.92
C ARG A 89 -8.23 11.44 8.29
N TRP A 90 -9.00 10.36 8.32
CA TRP A 90 -10.37 10.35 8.82
C TRP A 90 -10.47 10.40 10.36
N ILE A 91 -9.39 10.11 11.07
CA ILE A 91 -9.34 10.13 12.53
C ILE A 91 -8.92 11.51 13.02
N ARG A 92 -9.81 12.19 13.74
CA ARG A 92 -9.54 13.51 14.31
C ARG A 92 -8.44 13.41 15.36
N GLY A 93 -7.36 14.16 15.16
CA GLY A 93 -6.24 14.15 16.11
C GLY A 93 -5.51 12.82 16.18
N PHE A 94 -5.41 12.10 15.05
CA PHE A 94 -4.70 10.83 14.96
C PHE A 94 -3.37 10.87 15.73
N PRO A 95 -3.20 10.04 16.79
CA PRO A 95 -2.20 10.30 17.82
C PRO A 95 -0.81 9.76 17.48
N ILE A 96 -0.66 9.01 16.40
CA ILE A 96 0.59 8.35 16.04
C ILE A 96 1.35 9.20 15.03
N SER A 97 2.62 9.47 15.34
CA SER A 97 3.51 10.21 14.44
C SER A 97 3.88 9.39 13.20
N MET A 98 4.24 10.08 12.09
CA MET A 98 4.75 9.42 10.89
C MET A 98 5.99 8.56 11.16
N ALA A 99 6.92 9.03 12.01
CA ALA A 99 8.12 8.28 12.36
C ALA A 99 7.79 6.97 13.08
N GLN A 100 6.81 7.00 13.99
CA GLN A 100 6.36 5.83 14.72
C GLN A 100 5.63 4.84 13.80
N LEU A 101 4.77 5.32 12.89
CA LEU A 101 4.16 4.47 11.87
C LEU A 101 5.21 3.82 10.95
N THR A 102 6.22 4.56 10.49
CA THR A 102 7.29 4.01 9.64
C THR A 102 8.08 2.94 10.37
N ARG A 103 8.39 3.17 11.66
CA ARG A 103 9.01 2.13 12.50
C ARG A 103 8.12 0.90 12.57
N TRP A 104 6.82 1.10 12.81
CA TRP A 104 5.87 0.01 12.97
C TRP A 104 5.54 -0.76 11.69
N ALA A 105 5.72 -0.14 10.53
CA ALA A 105 5.64 -0.81 9.23
C ALA A 105 6.81 -1.81 9.03
N LEU A 106 7.95 -1.60 9.70
CA LEU A 106 9.12 -2.48 9.62
C LEU A 106 9.23 -3.46 10.79
N LEU A 107 8.66 -3.11 11.95
CA LEU A 107 8.70 -3.88 13.19
C LEU A 107 7.34 -3.80 13.88
N PRO A 108 6.66 -4.92 14.15
CA PRO A 108 5.31 -4.86 14.68
C PRO A 108 5.22 -4.07 16.00
N PRO A 109 4.17 -3.26 16.19
CA PRO A 109 3.88 -2.65 17.48
C PRO A 109 3.43 -3.73 18.49
N PRO A 110 3.27 -3.37 19.78
CA PRO A 110 2.59 -4.21 20.75
C PRO A 110 1.15 -4.58 20.33
N ASP A 111 0.65 -5.72 20.81
CA ASP A 111 -0.65 -6.28 20.38
C ASP A 111 -1.84 -5.35 20.65
N ASP A 112 -1.85 -4.64 21.77
CA ASP A 112 -2.88 -3.65 22.10
C ASP A 112 -2.95 -2.50 21.08
N MET A 113 -1.81 -2.11 20.52
CA MET A 113 -1.75 -1.13 19.44
C MET A 113 -2.24 -1.70 18.12
N LEU A 114 -2.06 -2.99 17.84
CA LEU A 114 -2.67 -3.64 16.67
C LEU A 114 -4.19 -3.64 16.76
N ASP A 115 -4.75 -3.98 17.93
CA ASP A 115 -6.19 -3.92 18.19
C ASP A 115 -6.72 -2.49 17.99
N GLN A 116 -5.98 -1.50 18.50
CA GLN A 116 -6.33 -0.10 18.33
C GLN A 116 -6.28 0.35 16.85
N PHE A 117 -5.38 -0.19 16.03
CA PHE A 117 -5.37 0.07 14.59
C PHE A 117 -6.61 -0.47 13.88
N VAL A 118 -7.15 -1.62 14.30
CA VAL A 118 -8.40 -2.15 13.76
C VAL A 118 -9.55 -1.18 14.05
N VAL A 119 -9.69 -0.72 15.30
CA VAL A 119 -10.71 0.24 15.70
C VAL A 119 -10.62 1.54 14.88
N TRP A 120 -9.42 2.09 14.70
CA TRP A 120 -9.23 3.28 13.86
C TRP A 120 -9.51 3.01 12.38
N GLY A 121 -9.19 1.82 11.87
CA GLY A 121 -9.54 1.41 10.51
C GLY A 121 -11.05 1.44 10.26
N GLU A 122 -11.84 0.88 11.19
CA GLU A 122 -13.29 0.88 11.13
C GLU A 122 -13.88 2.29 11.20
N GLN A 123 -13.38 3.12 12.14
CA GLN A 123 -13.80 4.51 12.26
C GLN A 123 -13.51 5.30 10.98
N ALA A 124 -12.33 5.12 10.38
CA ALA A 124 -11.94 5.79 9.15
C ALA A 124 -12.83 5.36 7.97
N ALA A 125 -13.11 4.06 7.84
CA ALA A 125 -13.99 3.52 6.80
C ALA A 125 -15.42 4.06 6.95
N HIS A 126 -15.97 4.07 8.17
CA HIS A 126 -17.31 4.60 8.45
C HIS A 126 -17.41 6.09 8.11
N ALA A 127 -16.42 6.88 8.52
CA ALA A 127 -16.38 8.31 8.22
C ALA A 127 -16.27 8.59 6.72
N TYR A 128 -15.47 7.81 6.00
CA TYR A 128 -15.33 7.88 4.54
C TYR A 128 -16.66 7.61 3.82
N VAL A 129 -17.36 6.53 4.16
CA VAL A 129 -18.66 6.18 3.55
C VAL A 129 -19.74 7.22 3.87
N THR A 130 -19.76 7.75 5.09
CA THR A 130 -20.76 8.76 5.50
C THR A 130 -20.54 10.09 4.79
N ALA A 131 -19.28 10.47 4.56
CA ALA A 131 -18.94 11.72 3.89
C ALA A 131 -19.08 11.65 2.37
N ILE A 132 -19.00 10.46 1.76
CA ILE A 132 -18.99 10.25 0.31
C ILE A 132 -20.09 9.27 -0.07
N PRO A 133 -21.31 9.76 -0.34
CA PRO A 133 -22.44 8.90 -0.64
C PRO A 133 -22.20 8.11 -1.94
N PRO A 134 -22.75 6.88 -2.03
CA PRO A 134 -22.47 5.94 -3.12
C PRO A 134 -22.81 6.46 -4.53
N THR A 135 -23.64 7.49 -4.65
CA THR A 135 -24.06 8.12 -5.92
C THR A 135 -23.11 9.18 -6.47
N SER A 136 -22.01 9.50 -5.77
CA SER A 136 -21.03 10.51 -6.20
C SER A 136 -19.83 9.92 -6.96
N ARG A 137 -19.98 8.73 -7.55
CA ARG A 137 -18.93 8.03 -8.31
C ARG A 137 -19.43 7.56 -9.66
#